data_AF-A0A2V9M374-F1
#
_entry.id   AF-A0A2V9M374-F1
#
_cell.length_a   1.000
_cell.length_b   1.000
_cell.length_c   1.000
_cell.angle_alpha   90.00
_cell.angle_beta   90.00
_cell.angle_gamma   90.00
#
_symmetry.space_group_name_H-M   'P 1'
#
loop_
_entity.id
_entity.type
_entity.pdbx_description
1 polymer ?
#
loop_
_entity_poly.entity_id
_entity_poly.type
_entity_poly.pdbx_seq_one_letter_code
_entity_poly.pdbx_strand_id
1 'polypeptide(L)'
;MVGLMEAAKRIRGRFAWTLAVLVCALWLWAPCAGRAQSTSEAEKKKEDAGPAKTVKAEDAGQAKAVKTEDEGPAKTVKTYETTNGTQTYSRIEERERKKTADGETVTERVRMKGSDGDDRVLLEREIHTKNLPDGTIERETVLKNPDGNGGMQPIEITREKIRPEKSGSTVQREVEKPDLNGGWHTVQRESERTTGTEASKQTTKEVQQPTVNGDWKPVVRELHWDTKTPDGQTTRTVTQAPDAHGNLTDYEVHTEKTGKGPDGETREVTITRRNSGDTDAPNPVLVEHTVTQEHRTPAGDVISHTTTESDLVNGGAARNLESAHPEIVEEKNSVETKGKDGTTKTTTTVSRRGSAAPDLHPSHKIVEEKDASGHIRQVYIPSQ
;
A
#
# COMPACT_ATOMS: atom_id res chain seq x y z
N MET A 1 22.99 7.86 -69.39
CA MET A 1 23.80 6.64 -69.17
C MET A 1 24.82 6.96 -68.10
N VAL A 2 25.07 6.00 -67.19
CA VAL A 2 25.72 6.15 -65.87
C VAL A 2 24.78 6.84 -64.87
N GLY A 3 24.37 6.27 -63.75
CA GLY A 3 24.74 5.03 -63.07
C GLY A 3 24.26 5.19 -61.63
N LEU A 4 23.14 4.56 -61.32
CA LEU A 4 22.42 4.63 -60.05
C LEU A 4 22.93 3.47 -59.17
N MET A 5 23.87 3.70 -58.24
CA MET A 5 24.26 2.73 -57.19
C MET A 5 25.24 3.33 -56.16
N GLU A 6 24.73 3.59 -54.95
CA GLU A 6 25.39 3.51 -53.61
C GLU A 6 24.40 4.15 -52.61
N ALA A 7 23.46 3.44 -51.98
CA ALA A 7 23.58 2.39 -50.98
C ALA A 7 24.26 2.83 -49.66
N ALA A 8 23.40 3.14 -48.69
CA ALA A 8 23.46 2.66 -47.30
C ALA A 8 24.62 3.12 -46.38
N LYS A 9 24.34 4.16 -45.57
CA LYS A 9 24.61 4.13 -44.11
C LYS A 9 23.93 5.31 -43.40
N ARG A 10 23.38 5.04 -42.21
CA ARG A 10 22.84 5.96 -41.19
C ARG A 10 21.32 6.16 -41.14
N ILE A 11 20.60 5.09 -40.81
CA ILE A 11 19.40 5.19 -39.97
C ILE A 11 19.48 4.03 -38.96
N ARG A 12 19.80 4.33 -37.71
CA ARG A 12 19.55 3.52 -36.50
C ARG A 12 20.11 4.27 -35.28
N GLY A 13 19.26 4.54 -34.30
CA GLY A 13 19.71 5.02 -32.97
C GLY A 13 18.93 6.18 -32.36
N ARG A 14 17.59 6.20 -32.45
CA ARG A 14 16.73 7.10 -31.65
C ARG A 14 15.37 6.46 -31.38
N PHE A 15 15.31 5.39 -30.60
CA PHE A 15 14.08 4.82 -30.01
C PHE A 15 14.49 3.76 -28.97
N ALA A 16 14.97 4.18 -27.80
CA ALA A 16 15.29 3.24 -26.70
C ALA A 16 15.40 3.86 -25.30
N TRP A 17 14.99 5.10 -25.05
CA TRP A 17 15.28 5.79 -23.77
C TRP A 17 14.08 6.41 -23.04
N THR A 18 12.87 5.92 -23.32
CA THR A 18 11.63 6.39 -22.66
C THR A 18 10.92 5.32 -21.84
N LEU A 19 11.54 4.16 -21.56
CA LEU A 19 10.91 3.06 -20.81
C LEU A 19 11.60 2.66 -19.49
N ALA A 20 12.57 3.44 -19.00
CA ALA A 20 13.37 3.09 -17.82
C ALA A 20 13.07 3.91 -16.54
N VAL A 21 12.05 4.78 -16.54
CA VAL A 21 11.77 5.70 -15.42
C VAL A 21 10.57 5.29 -14.56
N LEU A 22 9.82 4.24 -14.92
CA LEU A 22 8.58 3.87 -14.21
C LEU A 22 8.70 2.65 -13.26
N VAL A 23 9.89 2.04 -13.10
CA VAL A 23 10.04 0.76 -12.37
C VAL A 23 10.62 0.90 -10.95
N CYS A 24 11.13 2.07 -10.55
CA CYS A 24 11.79 2.22 -9.25
C CYS A 24 10.90 2.68 -8.08
N ALA A 25 9.60 2.93 -8.29
CA ALA A 25 8.70 3.44 -7.24
C ALA A 25 7.73 2.39 -6.63
N LEU A 26 7.84 1.10 -7.00
CA LEU A 26 6.84 0.06 -6.64
C LEU A 26 7.34 -1.06 -5.72
N TRP A 27 8.47 -0.88 -5.02
CA TRP A 27 9.10 -1.96 -4.22
C TRP A 27 9.28 -1.65 -2.73
N LEU A 28 8.33 -0.96 -2.11
CA LEU A 28 8.22 -0.94 -0.64
C LEU A 28 6.74 -0.98 -0.24
N TRP A 29 6.17 -2.19 -0.22
CA TRP A 29 5.27 -2.69 0.84
C TRP A 29 4.76 -4.09 0.47
N ALA A 30 5.36 -5.11 1.06
CA ALA A 30 4.78 -6.44 1.17
C ALA A 30 4.88 -6.87 2.64
N PRO A 31 3.76 -6.98 3.39
CA PRO A 31 3.76 -7.70 4.65
C PRO A 31 3.60 -9.20 4.37
N CYS A 32 4.68 -9.96 4.55
CA CYS A 32 4.63 -11.42 4.63
C CYS A 32 3.84 -11.84 5.88
N ALA A 33 2.65 -12.40 5.68
CA ALA A 33 1.92 -13.13 6.71
C ALA A 33 2.53 -14.54 6.87
N GLY A 34 3.52 -14.66 7.75
CA GLY A 34 4.07 -15.93 8.21
C GLY A 34 3.37 -16.40 9.48
N ARG A 35 2.43 -17.33 9.34
CA ARG A 35 1.72 -18.05 10.41
C ARG A 35 2.69 -18.97 11.16
N ALA A 36 3.03 -18.65 12.40
CA ALA A 36 3.75 -19.56 13.30
C ALA A 36 2.75 -20.22 14.27
N GLN A 37 2.67 -21.55 14.23
CA GLN A 37 2.00 -22.38 15.22
C GLN A 37 2.79 -22.38 16.52
N SER A 38 2.10 -22.19 17.65
CA SER A 38 2.58 -22.67 18.95
C SER A 38 1.38 -23.14 19.77
N THR A 39 1.43 -24.42 20.13
CA THR A 39 0.52 -25.14 21.01
C THR A 39 0.97 -25.00 22.45
N SER A 40 0.04 -24.68 23.36
CA SER A 40 0.06 -25.23 24.72
C SER A 40 -1.32 -25.14 25.36
N GLU A 41 -1.83 -26.30 25.77
CA GLU A 41 -3.03 -26.53 26.56
C GLU A 41 -2.89 -26.02 28.01
N ALA A 42 -3.95 -25.45 28.58
CA ALA A 42 -4.48 -25.79 29.91
C ALA A 42 -5.81 -25.04 30.23
N GLU A 43 -6.89 -25.82 30.25
CA GLU A 43 -8.10 -25.81 31.10
C GLU A 43 -8.87 -24.54 31.57
N LYS A 44 -10.07 -24.39 30.96
CA LYS A 44 -11.45 -24.19 31.50
C LYS A 44 -11.71 -23.36 32.78
N LYS A 45 -12.55 -22.31 32.61
CA LYS A 45 -13.93 -22.23 33.18
C LYS A 45 -14.82 -21.22 32.41
N LYS A 46 -16.13 -21.48 32.40
CA LYS A 46 -17.24 -20.95 31.55
C LYS A 46 -17.92 -19.66 32.06
N GLU A 47 -18.77 -19.11 31.16
CA GLU A 47 -19.86 -18.09 31.26
C GLU A 47 -19.46 -16.62 30.99
N ASP A 48 -20.19 -15.79 30.24
CA ASP A 48 -21.31 -15.87 29.27
C ASP A 48 -21.45 -14.46 28.61
N ALA A 49 -22.15 -14.38 27.47
CA ALA A 49 -22.71 -13.20 26.78
C ALA A 49 -21.81 -12.28 25.90
N GLY A 50 -22.17 -12.16 24.61
CA GLY A 50 -21.50 -11.40 23.53
C GLY A 50 -21.80 -9.88 23.47
N PRO A 51 -21.76 -9.19 22.30
CA PRO A 51 -21.57 -9.66 20.92
C PRO A 51 -20.32 -9.09 20.19
N ALA A 52 -20.18 -9.56 18.95
CA ALA A 52 -19.03 -9.51 18.05
C ALA A 52 -18.48 -8.11 17.74
N LYS A 53 -17.15 -8.04 17.78
CA LYS A 53 -16.31 -6.91 17.39
C LYS A 53 -16.38 -6.68 15.89
N THR A 54 -16.75 -5.46 15.52
CA THR A 54 -16.30 -4.73 14.34
C THR A 54 -14.83 -5.04 14.02
N VAL A 55 -14.58 -5.57 12.82
CA VAL A 55 -13.25 -5.54 12.20
C VAL A 55 -12.99 -4.09 11.84
N LYS A 56 -12.29 -3.38 12.73
CA LYS A 56 -11.71 -2.08 12.40
C LYS A 56 -10.61 -2.33 11.38
N ALA A 57 -10.75 -1.74 10.20
CA ALA A 57 -9.61 -1.42 9.36
C ALA A 57 -8.72 -0.45 10.16
N GLU A 58 -7.54 -0.93 10.57
CA GLU A 58 -6.53 -0.10 11.23
C GLU A 58 -5.89 0.86 10.21
N ASP A 59 -6.46 2.07 10.17
CA ASP A 59 -5.76 3.32 10.45
C ASP A 59 -4.36 3.50 9.83
N ALA A 60 -4.31 3.69 8.51
CA ALA A 60 -3.20 4.37 7.85
C ALA A 60 -3.27 5.87 8.18
N GLY A 61 -2.71 6.27 9.31
CA GLY A 61 -2.65 7.69 9.67
C GLY A 61 -2.37 8.00 11.14
N GLN A 62 -2.19 7.01 12.01
CA GLN A 62 -1.52 7.31 13.28
C GLN A 62 -0.12 7.81 12.95
N ALA A 63 0.14 9.09 13.26
CA ALA A 63 1.48 9.53 13.60
C ALA A 63 2.02 8.43 14.49
N LYS A 64 2.98 7.67 13.98
CA LYS A 64 3.49 6.46 14.61
C LYS A 64 4.00 6.92 15.96
N ALA A 65 3.15 6.83 16.98
CA ALA A 65 3.56 6.86 18.35
C ALA A 65 4.41 5.59 18.41
N VAL A 66 5.72 5.78 18.23
CA VAL A 66 6.68 4.77 18.59
C VAL A 66 6.43 4.61 20.08
N LYS A 67 5.58 3.64 20.43
CA LYS A 67 5.66 2.98 21.71
C LYS A 67 7.09 2.53 21.79
N THR A 68 7.87 3.38 22.43
CA THR A 68 9.17 3.04 22.97
C THR A 68 8.78 2.10 24.10
N GLU A 69 8.52 0.82 23.78
CA GLU A 69 8.48 -0.21 24.80
C GLU A 69 9.80 -0.07 25.54
N ASP A 70 9.72 0.23 26.83
CA ASP A 70 10.84 0.53 27.72
C ASP A 70 11.53 -0.78 28.11
N GLU A 71 11.88 -1.58 27.10
CA GLU A 71 12.84 -2.66 27.25
C GLU A 71 14.21 -2.05 26.93
N GLY A 72 15.15 -2.19 27.86
CA GLY A 72 16.48 -1.55 27.83
C GLY A 72 17.36 -1.96 26.64
N PRO A 73 18.69 -1.97 26.77
CA PRO A 73 19.54 -2.47 25.69
C PRO A 73 19.16 -3.91 25.37
N ALA A 74 18.78 -4.16 24.11
CA ALA A 74 18.27 -5.43 23.65
C ALA A 74 18.96 -5.82 22.34
N LYS A 75 19.43 -7.07 22.25
CA LYS A 75 19.90 -7.69 21.02
C LYS A 75 18.95 -8.82 20.65
N THR A 76 18.44 -8.77 19.43
CA THR A 76 17.63 -9.85 18.84
C THR A 76 18.31 -10.36 17.57
N VAL A 77 18.27 -11.68 17.37
CA VAL A 77 18.84 -12.35 16.21
C VAL A 77 17.80 -13.32 15.69
N LYS A 78 17.52 -13.25 14.39
CA LYS A 78 16.63 -14.19 13.69
C LYS A 78 17.40 -14.82 12.54
N THR A 79 17.24 -16.13 12.38
CA THR A 79 17.87 -16.89 11.32
C THR A 79 16.79 -17.47 10.41
N TYR A 80 16.96 -17.26 9.11
CA TYR A 80 16.06 -17.72 8.07
C TYR A 80 16.82 -18.61 7.11
N GLU A 81 16.24 -19.75 6.75
CA GLU A 81 16.72 -20.53 5.61
C GLU A 81 16.04 -20.02 4.35
N THR A 82 16.83 -19.68 3.35
CA THR A 82 16.35 -19.20 2.05
C THR A 82 16.87 -20.12 0.96
N THR A 83 15.98 -20.55 0.06
CA THR A 83 16.32 -21.42 -1.07
C THR A 83 16.32 -20.61 -2.36
N ASN A 84 17.42 -20.66 -3.11
CA ASN A 84 17.51 -20.13 -4.46
C ASN A 84 17.95 -21.24 -5.43
N GLY A 85 17.02 -21.75 -6.22
CA GLY A 85 17.24 -22.93 -7.04
C GLY A 85 17.48 -24.18 -6.19
N THR A 86 18.60 -24.87 -6.40
CA THR A 86 18.99 -26.06 -5.62
C THR A 86 19.84 -25.73 -4.38
N GLN A 87 20.15 -24.45 -4.15
CA GLN A 87 21.00 -24.02 -3.03
C GLN A 87 20.15 -23.44 -1.90
N THR A 88 20.39 -23.90 -0.68
CA THR A 88 19.85 -23.32 0.54
C THR A 88 20.96 -22.54 1.24
N TYR A 89 20.68 -21.28 1.58
CA TYR A 89 21.58 -20.44 2.37
C TYR A 89 20.87 -19.88 3.60
N SER A 90 21.67 -19.60 4.63
CA SER A 90 21.19 -18.97 5.86
C SER A 90 21.30 -17.45 5.73
N ARG A 91 20.21 -16.76 6.05
CA ARG A 91 20.13 -15.31 6.21
C ARG A 91 19.93 -15.02 7.69
N ILE A 92 20.82 -14.23 8.28
CA ILE A 92 20.74 -13.82 9.68
C ILE A 92 20.38 -12.34 9.73
N GLU A 93 19.34 -12.01 10.48
CA GLU A 93 18.93 -10.64 10.76
C GLU A 93 19.22 -10.33 12.23
N GLU A 94 20.09 -9.37 12.47
CA GLU A 94 20.39 -8.88 13.81
C GLU A 94 19.76 -7.50 14.01
N ARG A 95 19.21 -7.25 15.20
CA ARG A 95 18.79 -5.93 15.64
C ARG A 95 19.31 -5.67 17.04
N GLU A 96 20.05 -4.58 17.18
CA GLU A 96 20.68 -4.14 18.42
C GLU A 96 20.16 -2.76 18.79
N ARG A 97 19.68 -2.60 20.03
CA ARG A 97 19.14 -1.35 20.55
C ARG A 97 20.04 -0.82 21.67
N LYS A 98 20.41 0.45 21.60
CA LYS A 98 21.21 1.16 22.60
C LYS A 98 20.54 2.47 22.98
N LYS A 99 20.28 2.65 24.28
CA LYS A 99 19.87 3.95 24.84
C LYS A 99 21.14 4.75 25.13
N THR A 100 21.21 5.97 24.62
CA THR A 100 22.31 6.92 24.77
C THR A 100 21.82 8.14 25.54
N ALA A 101 22.73 9.01 25.99
CA ALA A 101 22.34 10.25 26.66
C ALA A 101 21.51 11.18 25.76
N ASP A 102 21.79 11.16 24.46
CA ASP A 102 21.16 12.03 23.46
C ASP A 102 19.92 11.42 22.79
N GLY A 103 19.57 10.18 23.10
CA GLY A 103 18.45 9.47 22.46
C GLY A 103 18.66 7.96 22.35
N GLU A 104 18.06 7.34 21.34
CA GLU A 104 18.15 5.91 21.08
C GLU A 104 18.86 5.64 19.75
N THR A 105 19.72 4.63 19.72
CA THR A 105 20.31 4.10 18.48
C THR A 105 19.88 2.66 18.29
N VAL A 106 19.36 2.34 17.11
CA VAL A 106 19.04 0.98 16.69
C VAL A 106 19.92 0.64 15.50
N THR A 107 20.68 -0.45 15.59
CA THR A 107 21.47 -0.98 14.48
C THR A 107 20.88 -2.30 14.02
N GLU A 108 20.55 -2.37 12.74
CA GLU A 108 20.01 -3.56 12.09
C GLU A 108 21.00 -4.05 11.05
N ARG A 109 21.29 -5.36 11.06
CA ARG A 109 22.26 -5.98 10.14
C ARG A 109 21.63 -7.18 9.46
N VAL A 110 21.85 -7.28 8.16
CA VAL A 110 21.56 -8.49 7.39
C VAL A 110 22.88 -9.17 7.06
N ARG A 111 23.03 -10.43 7.46
CA ARG A 111 24.19 -11.26 7.14
C ARG A 111 23.78 -12.43 6.27
N MET A 112 24.66 -12.81 5.35
CA MET A 112 24.59 -14.07 4.62
C MET A 112 25.98 -14.70 4.54
N LYS A 113 26.02 -16.01 4.34
CA LYS A 113 27.28 -16.71 4.12
C LYS A 113 27.93 -16.28 2.81
N GLY A 114 29.17 -15.81 2.89
CA GLY A 114 30.03 -15.55 1.75
C GLY A 114 30.52 -16.85 1.09
N SER A 115 31.21 -16.71 -0.04
CA SER A 115 31.84 -17.83 -0.77
C SER A 115 32.79 -18.65 0.10
N ASP A 116 33.38 -18.01 1.12
CA ASP A 116 34.40 -18.58 1.99
C ASP A 116 33.79 -19.16 3.27
N GLY A 117 32.45 -19.16 3.36
CA GLY A 117 31.69 -19.69 4.50
C GLY A 117 31.54 -18.73 5.68
N ASP A 118 32.03 -17.50 5.56
CA ASP A 118 31.97 -16.42 6.57
C ASP A 118 30.61 -15.68 6.55
N ASP A 119 30.09 -15.29 7.73
CA ASP A 119 28.85 -14.52 7.83
C ASP A 119 29.10 -13.04 7.52
N ARG A 120 29.14 -12.69 6.23
CA ARG A 120 29.35 -11.32 5.75
C ARG A 120 28.11 -10.48 5.99
N VAL A 121 28.29 -9.28 6.53
CA VAL A 121 27.24 -8.25 6.57
C VAL A 121 27.04 -7.76 5.14
N LEU A 122 25.80 -7.77 4.65
CA LEU A 122 25.44 -7.29 3.31
C LEU A 122 24.76 -5.94 3.33
N LEU A 123 24.17 -5.60 4.47
CA LEU A 123 23.43 -4.38 4.68
C LEU A 123 23.48 -4.06 6.16
N GLU A 124 23.80 -2.82 6.48
CA GLU A 124 23.64 -2.28 7.83
C GLU A 124 22.75 -1.05 7.75
N ARG A 125 21.80 -0.96 8.67
CA ARG A 125 20.94 0.20 8.85
C ARG A 125 21.10 0.70 10.28
N GLU A 126 21.57 1.92 10.43
CA GLU A 126 21.65 2.60 11.73
C GLU A 126 20.55 3.64 11.81
N ILE A 127 19.80 3.63 12.91
CA ILE A 127 18.68 4.53 13.16
C ILE A 127 18.97 5.26 14.47
N HIS A 128 19.29 6.54 14.37
CA HIS A 128 19.44 7.43 15.52
C HIS A 128 18.13 8.19 15.74
N THR A 129 17.54 8.08 16.91
CA THR A 129 16.30 8.78 17.29
C THR A 129 16.57 9.66 18.50
N LYS A 130 16.27 10.96 18.36
CA LYS A 130 16.41 11.97 19.40
C LYS A 130 15.05 12.59 19.69
N ASN A 131 14.67 12.61 20.97
CA ASN A 131 13.46 13.27 21.43
C ASN A 131 13.84 14.64 22.04
N LEU A 132 13.25 15.72 21.52
CA LEU A 132 13.51 17.08 21.98
C LEU A 132 12.50 17.49 23.08
N PRO A 133 12.83 18.49 23.92
CA PRO A 133 11.97 18.92 25.04
C PRO A 133 10.59 19.44 24.62
N ASP A 134 10.45 19.93 23.38
CA ASP A 134 9.20 20.41 22.80
C ASP A 134 8.31 19.28 22.26
N GLY A 135 8.73 18.02 22.42
CA GLY A 135 8.05 16.83 21.89
C GLY A 135 8.38 16.51 20.44
N THR A 136 9.25 17.30 19.79
CA THR A 136 9.74 16.99 18.45
C THR A 136 10.62 15.74 18.46
N ILE A 137 10.45 14.87 17.48
CA ILE A 137 11.27 13.67 17.28
C ILE A 137 12.14 13.89 16.04
N GLU A 138 13.45 13.79 16.20
CA GLU A 138 14.41 13.78 15.09
C GLU A 138 14.92 12.35 14.91
N ARG A 139 14.86 11.84 13.68
CA ARG A 139 15.32 10.50 13.32
C ARG A 139 16.28 10.58 12.14
N GLU A 140 17.48 10.08 12.29
CA GLU A 140 18.44 9.89 11.20
C GLU A 140 18.58 8.39 10.93
N THR A 141 18.40 7.99 9.68
CA THR A 141 18.62 6.61 9.22
C THR A 141 19.77 6.60 8.23
N VAL A 142 20.83 5.86 8.55
CA VAL A 142 22.01 5.66 7.68
C VAL A 142 21.97 4.25 7.15
N LEU A 143 21.80 4.11 5.84
CA LEU A 143 21.88 2.83 5.14
C LEU A 143 23.31 2.64 4.62
N LYS A 144 23.90 1.47 4.87
CA LYS A 144 25.28 1.16 4.50
C LYS A 144 25.38 -0.16 3.75
N ASN A 145 26.28 -0.20 2.77
CA ASN A 145 26.68 -1.39 2.04
C ASN A 145 28.15 -1.75 2.32
N PRO A 146 28.56 -3.00 2.08
CA PRO A 146 29.96 -3.40 2.14
C PRO A 146 30.81 -2.64 1.12
N ASP A 147 32.00 -2.21 1.53
CA ASP A 147 32.96 -1.47 0.68
C ASP A 147 33.92 -2.38 -0.11
N GLY A 148 33.77 -3.70 0.01
CA GLY A 148 34.66 -4.70 -0.60
C GLY A 148 35.94 -5.00 0.20
N ASN A 149 36.29 -4.17 1.20
CA ASN A 149 37.44 -4.34 2.09
C ASN A 149 37.04 -4.83 3.49
N GLY A 150 35.79 -5.25 3.66
CA GLY A 150 35.22 -5.69 4.94
C GLY A 150 34.69 -4.55 5.82
N GLY A 151 34.73 -3.30 5.33
CA GLY A 151 34.08 -2.16 5.94
C GLY A 151 32.65 -1.96 5.43
N MET A 152 31.92 -1.05 6.09
CA MET A 152 30.58 -0.61 5.67
C MET A 152 30.64 0.86 5.28
N GLN A 153 30.21 1.17 4.05
CA GLN A 153 30.13 2.53 3.53
C GLN A 153 28.67 2.98 3.46
N PRO A 154 28.33 4.17 3.98
CA PRO A 154 27.01 4.74 3.82
C PRO A 154 26.66 4.98 2.34
N ILE A 155 25.44 4.64 1.96
CA ILE A 155 24.89 4.79 0.60
C ILE A 155 23.62 5.65 0.55
N GLU A 156 22.96 5.87 1.69
CA GLU A 156 21.78 6.71 1.81
C GLU A 156 21.66 7.23 3.25
N ILE A 157 21.37 8.51 3.42
CA ILE A 157 21.03 9.11 4.71
C ILE A 157 19.61 9.66 4.60
N THR A 158 18.72 9.23 5.49
CA THR A 158 17.37 9.77 5.59
C THR A 158 17.24 10.51 6.92
N ARG A 159 16.97 11.81 6.87
CA ARG A 159 16.69 12.63 8.07
C ARG A 159 15.21 12.93 8.13
N GLU A 160 14.59 12.63 9.26
CA GLU A 160 13.18 12.81 9.51
C GLU A 160 12.98 13.67 10.76
N LYS A 161 12.05 14.61 10.69
CA LYS A 161 11.66 15.48 11.80
C LYS A 161 10.15 15.48 11.95
N ILE A 162 9.67 14.97 13.08
CA ILE A 162 8.25 14.87 13.42
C ILE A 162 7.97 15.91 14.50
N ARG A 163 7.12 16.90 14.20
CA ARG A 163 6.72 17.94 15.14
C ARG A 163 5.24 17.77 15.50
N PRO A 164 4.89 17.62 16.78
CA PRO A 164 3.51 17.70 17.20
C PRO A 164 2.99 19.13 17.03
N GLU A 165 1.74 19.28 16.56
CA GLU A 165 1.03 20.56 16.49
C GLU A 165 -0.25 20.47 17.32
N LYS A 166 -0.84 21.63 17.71
CA LYS A 166 -2.05 21.67 18.56
C LYS A 166 -3.24 20.86 18.01
N SER A 167 -3.30 20.65 16.70
CA SER A 167 -4.39 19.93 16.02
C SER A 167 -3.87 18.91 15.00
N GLY A 168 -2.70 18.32 15.25
CA GLY A 168 -2.13 17.30 14.38
C GLY A 168 -0.61 17.22 14.46
N SER A 169 0.05 17.04 13.32
CA SER A 169 1.51 16.92 13.26
C SER A 169 2.06 17.32 11.90
N THR A 170 3.33 17.69 11.88
CA THR A 170 4.12 17.81 10.65
C THR A 170 5.29 16.84 10.66
N VAL A 171 5.52 16.20 9.53
CA VAL A 171 6.68 15.34 9.27
C VAL A 171 7.44 15.97 8.11
N GLN A 172 8.74 16.14 8.27
CA GLN A 172 9.65 16.54 7.21
C GLN A 172 10.68 15.44 7.06
N ARG A 173 10.92 14.98 5.84
CA ARG A 173 11.91 13.96 5.53
C ARG A 173 12.79 14.41 4.37
N GLU A 174 14.10 14.25 4.52
CA GLU A 174 15.08 14.51 3.48
C GLU A 174 15.88 13.23 3.24
N VAL A 175 16.06 12.87 1.98
CA VAL A 175 16.88 11.73 1.56
C VAL A 175 18.12 12.26 0.86
N GLU A 176 19.28 11.85 1.32
CA GLU A 176 20.59 12.20 0.77
C GLU A 176 21.27 10.97 0.19
N LYS A 177 21.95 11.15 -0.94
CA LYS A 177 22.79 10.13 -1.57
C LYS A 177 24.20 10.69 -1.80
N PRO A 178 25.22 9.82 -1.78
CA PRO A 178 26.55 10.24 -2.16
C PRO A 178 26.61 10.50 -3.68
N ASP A 179 27.33 11.54 -4.08
CA ASP A 179 27.71 11.79 -5.47
C ASP A 179 28.96 10.98 -5.83
N LEU A 180 29.38 11.07 -7.10
CA LEU A 180 30.58 10.38 -7.60
C LEU A 180 31.89 10.85 -6.96
N ASN A 181 31.89 12.01 -6.30
CA ASN A 181 33.04 12.59 -5.60
C ASN A 181 32.99 12.33 -4.08
N GLY A 182 32.00 11.58 -3.59
CA GLY A 182 31.79 11.30 -2.17
C GLY A 182 31.10 12.41 -1.38
N GLY A 183 30.62 13.48 -2.03
CA GLY A 183 29.79 14.52 -1.42
C GLY A 183 28.34 14.05 -1.25
N TRP A 184 27.64 14.55 -0.24
CA TRP A 184 26.23 14.22 -0.01
C TRP A 184 25.32 15.29 -0.59
N HIS A 185 24.28 14.86 -1.30
CA HIS A 185 23.27 15.77 -1.86
C HIS A 185 21.87 15.25 -1.57
N THR A 186 20.96 16.15 -1.22
CA THR A 186 19.55 15.84 -1.07
C THR A 186 18.95 15.51 -2.43
N VAL A 187 18.39 14.30 -2.58
CA VAL A 187 17.74 13.82 -3.81
C VAL A 187 16.22 13.84 -3.70
N GLN A 188 15.68 13.91 -2.48
CA GLN A 188 14.25 13.93 -2.24
C GLN A 188 13.93 14.70 -0.96
N ARG A 189 12.87 15.50 -1.02
CA ARG A 189 12.22 16.09 0.15
C ARG A 189 10.80 15.58 0.22
N GLU A 190 10.35 15.26 1.41
CA GLU A 190 8.98 14.86 1.67
C GLU A 190 8.45 15.64 2.85
N SER A 191 7.23 16.14 2.71
CA SER A 191 6.51 16.81 3.79
C SER A 191 5.15 16.16 3.95
N GLU A 192 4.82 15.79 5.18
CA GLU A 192 3.49 15.34 5.55
C GLU A 192 2.93 16.30 6.60
N ARG A 193 1.71 16.76 6.39
CA ARG A 193 0.98 17.57 7.37
C ARG A 193 -0.36 16.94 7.63
N THR A 194 -0.61 16.62 8.90
CA THR A 194 -1.91 16.16 9.37
C THR A 194 -2.54 17.26 10.22
N THR A 195 -3.81 17.57 9.95
CA THR A 195 -4.62 18.54 10.68
C THR A 195 -6.02 18.00 10.95
N GLY A 196 -6.66 18.46 12.02
CA GLY A 196 -8.07 18.19 12.32
C GLY A 196 -8.27 17.44 13.63
N THR A 197 -9.40 16.75 13.73
CA THR A 197 -9.79 15.93 14.89
C THR A 197 -9.97 14.48 14.47
N GLU A 198 -10.25 13.58 15.42
CA GLU A 198 -10.58 12.18 15.08
C GLU A 198 -11.85 12.06 14.22
N ALA A 199 -12.76 13.03 14.30
CA ALA A 199 -14.01 13.04 13.53
C ALA A 199 -13.84 13.66 12.13
N SER A 200 -12.85 14.53 11.93
CA SER A 200 -12.55 15.12 10.63
C SER A 200 -11.07 15.41 10.54
N LYS A 201 -10.37 14.61 9.74
CA LYS A 201 -8.93 14.63 9.60
C LYS A 201 -8.56 14.87 8.14
N GLN A 202 -7.55 15.71 7.94
CA GLN A 202 -6.92 15.92 6.66
C GLN A 202 -5.42 15.67 6.78
N THR A 203 -4.88 14.88 5.86
CA THR A 203 -3.45 14.64 5.71
C THR A 203 -3.02 15.05 4.31
N THR A 204 -1.97 15.85 4.20
CA THR A 204 -1.35 16.25 2.94
C THR A 204 0.10 15.77 2.95
N LYS A 205 0.44 14.90 2.01
CA LYS A 205 1.78 14.38 1.81
C LYS A 205 2.28 14.85 0.46
N GLU A 206 3.47 15.43 0.41
CA GLU A 206 4.07 15.91 -0.83
C GLU A 206 5.51 15.41 -0.91
N VAL A 207 5.90 14.90 -2.07
CA VAL A 207 7.26 14.50 -2.40
C VAL A 207 7.78 15.43 -3.49
N GLN A 208 8.95 15.99 -3.26
CA GLN A 208 9.67 16.84 -4.19
C GLN A 208 11.02 16.22 -4.56
N GLN A 209 11.43 16.41 -5.81
CA GLN A 209 12.74 16.04 -6.31
C GLN A 209 13.39 17.24 -7.00
N PRO A 210 14.73 17.34 -6.99
CA PRO A 210 15.42 18.40 -7.70
C PRO A 210 15.34 18.13 -9.21
N THR A 211 15.10 19.19 -9.97
CA THR A 211 15.19 19.19 -11.43
C THR A 211 16.65 19.25 -11.86
N VAL A 212 16.90 19.07 -13.17
CA VAL A 212 18.23 19.24 -13.77
C VAL A 212 18.83 20.63 -13.55
N ASN A 213 18.00 21.64 -13.26
CA ASN A 213 18.43 23.01 -12.97
C ASN A 213 18.63 23.28 -11.48
N GLY A 214 18.39 22.29 -10.61
CA GLY A 214 18.48 22.41 -9.15
C GLY A 214 17.21 22.93 -8.46
N ASP A 215 16.20 23.38 -9.22
CA ASP A 215 14.90 23.76 -8.66
C ASP A 215 14.17 22.52 -8.11
N TRP A 216 13.47 22.66 -6.99
CA TRP A 216 12.65 21.60 -6.41
C TRP A 216 11.25 21.61 -7.01
N LYS A 217 10.79 20.47 -7.50
CA LYS A 217 9.44 20.31 -8.04
C LYS A 217 8.73 19.14 -7.37
N PRO A 218 7.43 19.28 -7.07
CA PRO A 218 6.65 18.16 -6.58
C PRO A 218 6.50 17.11 -7.68
N VAL A 219 6.76 15.85 -7.33
CA VAL A 219 6.60 14.69 -8.22
C VAL A 219 5.36 13.88 -7.89
N VAL A 220 4.89 13.97 -6.64
CA VAL A 220 3.58 13.45 -6.21
C VAL A 220 3.09 14.24 -5.00
N ARG A 221 1.78 14.46 -4.94
CA ARG A 221 1.10 14.94 -3.73
C ARG A 221 -0.11 14.07 -3.46
N GLU A 222 -0.22 13.54 -2.26
CA GLU A 222 -1.39 12.80 -1.79
C GLU A 222 -2.15 13.65 -0.78
N LEU A 223 -3.44 13.83 -1.02
CA LEU A 223 -4.36 14.49 -0.12
C LEU A 223 -5.34 13.45 0.38
N HIS A 224 -5.42 13.28 1.69
CA HIS A 224 -6.32 12.33 2.33
C HIS A 224 -7.25 13.09 3.27
N TRP A 225 -8.55 12.82 3.17
CA TRP A 225 -9.57 13.31 4.07
C TRP A 225 -10.32 12.12 4.65
N ASP A 226 -10.52 12.11 5.96
CA ASP A 226 -11.37 11.16 6.68
C ASP A 226 -12.38 11.96 7.50
N THR A 227 -13.66 11.78 7.21
CA THR A 227 -14.76 12.41 7.96
C THR A 227 -15.69 11.34 8.49
N LYS A 228 -15.88 11.32 9.81
CA LYS A 228 -16.77 10.41 10.53
C LYS A 228 -17.95 11.19 11.08
N THR A 229 -19.14 10.70 10.78
CA THR A 229 -20.40 11.15 11.36
C THR A 229 -21.07 9.98 12.09
N PRO A 230 -22.10 10.22 12.92
CA PRO A 230 -22.89 9.13 13.50
C PRO A 230 -23.51 8.20 12.45
N ASP A 231 -23.82 8.77 11.28
CA ASP A 231 -24.52 8.08 10.20
C ASP A 231 -23.57 7.34 9.24
N GLY A 232 -22.25 7.56 9.33
CA GLY A 232 -21.31 6.97 8.38
C GLY A 232 -19.89 7.54 8.42
N GLN A 233 -19.10 7.12 7.44
CA GLN A 233 -17.74 7.60 7.24
C GLN A 233 -17.50 7.87 5.76
N THR A 234 -16.88 9.00 5.45
CA THR A 234 -16.38 9.33 4.11
C THR A 234 -14.87 9.46 4.16
N THR A 235 -14.18 8.64 3.38
CA THR A 235 -12.76 8.82 3.08
C THR A 235 -12.61 9.27 1.65
N ARG A 236 -11.68 10.21 1.43
CA ARG A 236 -11.31 10.68 0.10
C ARG A 236 -9.80 10.77 0.02
N THR A 237 -9.21 10.13 -0.97
CA THR A 237 -7.80 10.21 -1.29
C THR A 237 -7.64 10.75 -2.70
N VAL A 238 -6.85 11.80 -2.87
CA VAL A 238 -6.50 12.39 -4.17
C VAL A 238 -4.99 12.28 -4.32
N THR A 239 -4.55 11.52 -5.31
CA THR A 239 -3.16 11.48 -5.74
C THR A 239 -3.00 12.43 -6.90
N GLN A 240 -2.13 13.42 -6.75
CA GLN A 240 -1.77 14.39 -7.77
C GLN A 240 -0.38 14.08 -8.31
N ALA A 241 -0.23 14.16 -9.62
CA ALA A 241 1.05 14.00 -10.31
C ALA A 241 1.21 15.09 -11.38
N PRO A 242 2.45 15.44 -11.77
CA PRO A 242 2.70 16.38 -12.85
C PRO A 242 1.96 16.00 -14.14
N ASP A 243 1.39 16.99 -14.82
CA ASP A 243 0.89 16.88 -16.18
C ASP A 243 2.01 17.07 -17.22
N ALA A 244 1.67 17.09 -18.50
CA ALA A 244 2.62 17.34 -19.60
C ALA A 244 3.33 18.70 -19.50
N HIS A 245 2.79 19.64 -18.72
CA HIS A 245 3.31 20.98 -18.50
C HIS A 245 4.06 21.11 -17.16
N GLY A 246 4.14 20.02 -16.37
CA GLY A 246 4.79 19.99 -15.07
C GLY A 246 3.96 20.57 -13.91
N ASN A 247 2.67 20.84 -14.12
CA ASN A 247 1.76 21.28 -13.06
C ASN A 247 1.17 20.05 -12.34
N LEU A 248 1.02 20.13 -11.02
CA LEU A 248 0.28 19.09 -10.29
C LEU A 248 -1.20 19.17 -10.65
N THR A 249 -1.73 18.07 -11.15
CA THR A 249 -3.16 17.88 -11.37
C THR A 249 -3.59 16.54 -10.78
N ASP A 250 -4.88 16.33 -10.59
CA ASP A 250 -5.40 15.07 -10.05
C ASP A 250 -5.05 13.93 -11.03
N TYR A 251 -4.38 12.90 -10.52
CA TYR A 251 -4.05 11.68 -11.25
C TYR A 251 -5.05 10.58 -10.92
N GLU A 252 -5.35 10.40 -9.64
CA GLU A 252 -6.34 9.42 -9.18
C GLU A 252 -7.12 9.99 -8.00
N VAL A 253 -8.43 9.80 -8.00
CA VAL A 253 -9.30 10.16 -6.90
C VAL A 253 -10.04 8.92 -6.46
N HIS A 254 -9.79 8.50 -5.22
CA HIS A 254 -10.48 7.42 -4.56
C HIS A 254 -11.40 8.02 -3.49
N THR A 255 -12.70 7.76 -3.58
CA THR A 255 -13.68 8.14 -2.57
C THR A 255 -14.37 6.89 -2.07
N GLU A 256 -14.40 6.67 -0.77
CA GLU A 256 -15.20 5.64 -0.13
C GLU A 256 -16.17 6.28 0.84
N LYS A 257 -17.43 5.91 0.74
CA LYS A 257 -18.51 6.35 1.62
C LYS A 257 -19.15 5.12 2.23
N THR A 258 -19.32 5.15 3.53
CA THR A 258 -20.15 4.20 4.26
C THR A 258 -21.27 4.97 4.92
N GLY A 259 -22.47 4.41 4.89
CA GLY A 259 -23.66 5.01 5.49
C GLY A 259 -24.57 3.95 6.08
N LYS A 260 -25.22 4.28 7.19
CA LYS A 260 -26.31 3.47 7.75
C LYS A 260 -27.64 4.09 7.35
N GLY A 261 -28.39 3.39 6.52
CA GLY A 261 -29.73 3.76 6.08
C GLY A 261 -30.82 2.94 6.78
N PRO A 262 -32.10 3.28 6.55
CA PRO A 262 -33.23 2.48 7.04
C PRO A 262 -33.23 1.05 6.46
N ASP A 263 -32.69 0.88 5.26
CA ASP A 263 -32.67 -0.39 4.54
C ASP A 263 -31.39 -1.21 4.78
N GLY A 264 -30.48 -0.75 5.65
CA GLY A 264 -29.23 -1.44 5.98
C GLY A 264 -27.98 -0.57 5.84
N GLU A 265 -26.82 -1.20 5.69
CA GLU A 265 -25.55 -0.51 5.49
C GLU A 265 -25.24 -0.40 3.99
N THR A 266 -24.81 0.77 3.55
CA THR A 266 -24.35 1.01 2.17
C THR A 266 -22.87 1.38 2.21
N ARG A 267 -22.10 0.76 1.34
CA ARG A 267 -20.71 1.11 1.05
C ARG A 267 -20.58 1.43 -0.43
N GLU A 268 -20.12 2.63 -0.72
CA GLU A 268 -19.87 3.12 -2.07
C GLU A 268 -18.39 3.43 -2.22
N VAL A 269 -17.74 2.85 -3.23
CA VAL A 269 -16.35 3.11 -3.59
C VAL A 269 -16.31 3.65 -5.00
N THR A 270 -15.66 4.79 -5.20
CA THR A 270 -15.47 5.41 -6.51
C THR A 270 -13.99 5.67 -6.72
N ILE A 271 -13.43 5.17 -7.81
CA ILE A 271 -12.06 5.42 -8.25
C ILE A 271 -12.13 6.03 -9.65
N THR A 272 -11.66 7.27 -9.77
CA THR A 272 -11.48 7.92 -11.06
C THR A 272 -10.00 8.18 -11.30
N ARG A 273 -9.55 8.09 -12.55
CA ARG A 273 -8.15 8.28 -12.93
C ARG A 273 -8.03 9.18 -14.14
N ARG A 274 -7.00 10.02 -14.18
CA ARG A 274 -6.65 10.83 -15.34
C ARG A 274 -6.50 9.93 -16.57
N ASN A 275 -7.10 10.35 -17.68
CA ASN A 275 -6.95 9.65 -18.94
C ASN A 275 -5.50 9.76 -19.43
N SER A 276 -4.83 8.62 -19.63
CA SER A 276 -3.45 8.59 -20.12
C SER A 276 -3.32 9.02 -21.59
N GLY A 277 -4.40 8.92 -22.37
CA GLY A 277 -4.44 9.35 -23.77
C GLY A 277 -4.70 10.84 -23.97
N ASP A 278 -5.06 11.57 -22.91
CA ASP A 278 -5.32 13.01 -22.94
C ASP A 278 -4.92 13.59 -21.58
N THR A 279 -3.64 13.97 -21.46
CA THR A 279 -3.08 14.54 -20.23
C THR A 279 -3.47 15.99 -20.00
N ASP A 280 -4.06 16.64 -21.01
CA ASP A 280 -4.36 18.07 -21.03
C ASP A 280 -5.83 18.35 -20.72
N ALA A 281 -6.73 17.40 -20.98
CA ALA A 281 -8.14 17.51 -20.61
C ALA A 281 -8.45 16.88 -19.23
N PRO A 282 -9.23 17.56 -18.37
CA PRO A 282 -9.63 17.07 -17.06
C PRO A 282 -10.81 16.08 -17.15
N ASN A 283 -10.79 15.17 -18.13
CA ASN A 283 -11.81 14.13 -18.28
C ASN A 283 -11.29 12.84 -17.64
N PRO A 284 -11.48 12.64 -16.32
CA PRO A 284 -11.07 11.40 -15.70
C PRO A 284 -11.94 10.26 -16.22
N VAL A 285 -11.33 9.08 -16.27
CA VAL A 285 -11.98 7.82 -16.58
C VAL A 285 -12.47 7.21 -15.27
N LEU A 286 -13.71 6.70 -15.24
CA LEU A 286 -14.19 5.91 -14.12
C LEU A 286 -13.52 4.54 -14.16
N VAL A 287 -12.55 4.32 -13.27
CA VAL A 287 -11.86 3.04 -13.14
C VAL A 287 -12.79 2.03 -12.48
N GLU A 288 -13.45 2.46 -11.40
CA GLU A 288 -14.34 1.61 -10.63
C GLU A 288 -15.38 2.47 -9.91
N HIS A 289 -16.65 2.07 -9.98
CA HIS A 289 -17.69 2.50 -9.04
C HIS A 289 -18.38 1.27 -8.49
N THR A 290 -18.13 0.93 -7.23
CA THR A 290 -18.69 -0.23 -6.56
C THR A 290 -19.67 0.21 -5.49
N VAL A 291 -20.92 -0.21 -5.61
CA VAL A 291 -21.96 -0.02 -4.60
C VAL A 291 -22.29 -1.36 -3.97
N THR A 292 -22.08 -1.48 -2.67
CA THR A 292 -22.48 -2.62 -1.85
C THR A 292 -23.59 -2.19 -0.91
N GLN A 293 -24.72 -2.89 -0.99
CA GLN A 293 -25.84 -2.75 -0.05
C GLN A 293 -25.93 -4.03 0.77
N GLU A 294 -25.88 -3.89 2.09
CA GLU A 294 -26.02 -4.99 3.03
C GLU A 294 -27.24 -4.76 3.91
N HIS A 295 -28.09 -5.77 4.02
CA HIS A 295 -29.21 -5.74 4.96
C HIS A 295 -29.34 -7.06 5.71
N ARG A 296 -29.82 -6.98 6.95
CA ARG A 296 -30.08 -8.15 7.78
C ARG A 296 -31.58 -8.44 7.79
N THR A 297 -31.93 -9.69 7.47
CA THR A 297 -33.31 -10.16 7.52
C THR A 297 -33.77 -10.40 8.96
N PRO A 298 -35.09 -10.51 9.22
CA PRO A 298 -35.61 -10.88 10.54
C PRO A 298 -35.12 -12.26 11.03
N ALA A 299 -34.77 -13.16 10.12
CA ALA A 299 -34.21 -14.47 10.44
C ALA A 299 -32.74 -14.41 10.89
N GLY A 300 -32.09 -13.24 10.76
CA GLY A 300 -30.70 -13.02 11.10
C GLY A 300 -29.72 -13.18 9.93
N ASP A 301 -30.20 -13.63 8.77
CA ASP A 301 -29.40 -13.76 7.55
C ASP A 301 -28.95 -12.38 7.06
N VAL A 302 -27.73 -12.33 6.53
CA VAL A 302 -27.16 -11.12 5.95
C VAL A 302 -27.18 -11.26 4.43
N ILE A 303 -27.85 -10.34 3.76
CA ILE A 303 -27.94 -10.29 2.30
C ILE A 303 -27.12 -9.10 1.83
N SER A 304 -26.17 -9.36 0.94
CA SER A 304 -25.33 -8.34 0.33
C SER A 304 -25.49 -8.36 -1.19
N HIS A 305 -25.84 -7.21 -1.75
CA HIS A 305 -25.87 -6.98 -3.19
C HIS A 305 -24.76 -5.99 -3.54
N THR A 306 -23.90 -6.35 -4.50
CA THR A 306 -22.82 -5.50 -4.96
C THR A 306 -22.88 -5.34 -6.47
N THR A 307 -22.82 -4.11 -6.96
CA THR A 307 -22.69 -3.78 -8.38
C THR A 307 -21.42 -2.98 -8.59
N THR A 308 -20.67 -3.30 -9.65
CA THR A 308 -19.47 -2.57 -10.04
C THR A 308 -19.58 -2.08 -11.49
N GLU A 309 -19.42 -0.78 -11.68
CA GLU A 309 -19.41 -0.09 -12.97
C GLU A 309 -18.00 0.42 -13.32
N SER A 310 -17.68 0.46 -14.62
CA SER A 310 -16.39 0.94 -15.11
C SER A 310 -16.47 1.47 -16.54
N ASP A 311 -15.64 2.47 -16.86
CA ASP A 311 -15.36 2.91 -18.23
C ASP A 311 -14.26 2.06 -18.91
N LEU A 312 -13.68 1.09 -18.20
CA LEU A 312 -12.57 0.28 -18.71
C LEU A 312 -13.07 -1.03 -19.33
N VAL A 313 -12.33 -1.52 -20.33
CA VAL A 313 -12.54 -2.89 -20.85
C VAL A 313 -12.21 -3.91 -19.77
N ASN A 314 -12.82 -5.09 -19.86
CA ASN A 314 -12.55 -6.19 -18.94
C ASN A 314 -11.03 -6.48 -18.86
N GLY A 315 -10.48 -6.47 -17.64
CA GLY A 315 -9.03 -6.52 -17.39
C GLY A 315 -8.37 -5.17 -17.09
N GLY A 316 -9.11 -4.05 -17.13
CA GLY A 316 -8.70 -2.75 -16.58
C GLY A 316 -7.56 -2.04 -17.32
N ALA A 317 -7.15 -2.53 -18.49
CA ALA A 317 -5.96 -2.05 -19.19
C ALA A 317 -6.22 -0.86 -20.12
N ALA A 318 -7.45 -0.68 -20.61
CA ALA A 318 -7.79 0.35 -21.58
C ALA A 318 -9.22 0.85 -21.39
N ARG A 319 -9.52 2.06 -21.90
CA ARG A 319 -10.89 2.56 -21.96
C ARG A 319 -11.73 1.68 -22.89
N ASN A 320 -12.98 1.44 -22.50
CA ASN A 320 -13.99 0.92 -23.38
C ASN A 320 -14.43 2.02 -24.35
N LEU A 321 -13.87 2.02 -25.55
CA LEU A 321 -14.23 2.99 -26.59
C LEU A 321 -15.57 2.69 -27.26
N GLU A 322 -16.14 1.51 -27.00
CA GLU A 322 -17.44 1.09 -27.56
C GLU A 322 -18.62 1.66 -26.76
N SER A 323 -18.39 2.07 -25.51
CA SER A 323 -19.39 2.71 -24.67
C SER A 323 -19.12 4.20 -24.46
N ALA A 324 -20.18 5.00 -24.45
CA ALA A 324 -20.13 6.42 -24.14
C ALA A 324 -20.29 6.73 -22.64
N HIS A 325 -20.56 5.71 -21.82
CA HIS A 325 -20.79 5.82 -20.38
C HIS A 325 -20.25 4.58 -19.65
N PRO A 326 -20.01 4.66 -18.33
CA PRO A 326 -19.62 3.49 -17.56
C PRO A 326 -20.65 2.37 -17.67
N GLU A 327 -20.18 1.14 -17.65
CA GLU A 327 -21.03 -0.02 -17.75
C GLU A 327 -20.83 -0.98 -16.58
N ILE A 328 -21.88 -1.72 -16.22
CA ILE A 328 -21.79 -2.76 -15.20
C ILE A 328 -20.87 -3.88 -15.73
N VAL A 329 -19.77 -4.10 -15.01
CA VAL A 329 -18.76 -5.12 -15.32
C VAL A 329 -18.87 -6.34 -14.39
N GLU A 330 -19.42 -6.14 -13.19
CA GLU A 330 -19.62 -7.20 -12.21
C GLU A 330 -20.85 -6.94 -11.34
N GLU A 331 -21.58 -8.01 -11.05
CA GLU A 331 -22.63 -8.04 -10.03
C GLU A 331 -22.39 -9.23 -9.11
N LYS A 332 -22.49 -9.03 -7.80
CA LYS A 332 -22.41 -10.08 -6.79
C LYS A 332 -23.64 -10.06 -5.90
N ASN A 333 -24.24 -11.23 -5.72
CA ASN A 333 -25.33 -11.46 -4.79
C ASN A 333 -24.88 -12.48 -3.75
N SER A 334 -24.73 -12.04 -2.50
CA SER A 334 -24.28 -12.86 -1.39
C SER A 334 -25.36 -13.03 -0.34
N VAL A 335 -25.53 -14.26 0.14
CA VAL A 335 -26.41 -14.57 1.28
C VAL A 335 -25.59 -15.34 2.30
N GLU A 336 -25.44 -14.75 3.49
CA GLU A 336 -24.88 -15.41 4.66
C GLU A 336 -26.01 -15.86 5.58
N THR A 337 -26.09 -17.17 5.81
CA THR A 337 -27.04 -17.81 6.71
C THR A 337 -26.31 -18.33 7.94
N LYS A 338 -26.84 -18.03 9.13
CA LYS A 338 -26.29 -18.54 10.38
C LYS A 338 -26.98 -19.84 10.79
N GLY A 339 -26.20 -20.91 10.90
CA GLY A 339 -26.64 -22.21 11.41
C GLY A 339 -26.80 -22.21 12.92
N LYS A 340 -27.66 -23.11 13.41
CA LYS A 340 -27.93 -23.28 14.86
C LYS A 340 -26.69 -23.70 15.66
N ASP A 341 -25.74 -24.34 15.01
CA ASP A 341 -24.54 -24.90 15.63
C ASP A 341 -23.36 -23.89 15.65
N GLY A 342 -23.62 -22.62 15.36
CA GLY A 342 -22.60 -21.58 15.24
C GLY A 342 -21.84 -21.62 13.91
N THR A 343 -22.24 -22.49 12.98
CA THR A 343 -21.76 -22.50 11.60
C THR A 343 -22.33 -21.32 10.82
N THR A 344 -21.58 -20.79 9.86
CA THR A 344 -22.04 -19.77 8.91
C THR A 344 -21.82 -20.27 7.50
N LYS A 345 -22.84 -20.11 6.66
CA LYS A 345 -22.77 -20.47 5.25
C LYS A 345 -23.00 -19.23 4.40
N THR A 346 -22.00 -18.86 3.62
CA THR A 346 -22.06 -17.72 2.70
C THR A 346 -22.11 -18.26 1.27
N THR A 347 -23.16 -17.88 0.55
CA THR A 347 -23.34 -18.23 -0.85
C THR A 347 -23.27 -16.97 -1.69
N THR A 348 -22.24 -16.84 -2.51
CA THR A 348 -22.06 -15.70 -3.41
C THR A 348 -22.24 -16.14 -4.86
N THR A 349 -23.18 -15.51 -5.56
CA THR A 349 -23.36 -15.66 -7.01
C THR A 349 -22.72 -14.47 -7.69
N VAL A 350 -21.88 -14.72 -8.68
CA VAL A 350 -21.12 -13.69 -9.39
C VAL A 350 -21.51 -13.71 -10.86
N SER A 351 -21.95 -12.56 -11.35
CA SER A 351 -22.16 -12.30 -12.77
C SER A 351 -21.11 -11.31 -13.24
N ARG A 352 -20.50 -11.56 -14.40
CA ARG A 352 -19.45 -10.70 -14.97
C ARG A 352 -19.66 -10.53 -16.45
N ARG A 353 -19.25 -9.36 -16.94
CA ARG A 353 -19.12 -9.13 -18.36
C ARG A 353 -17.91 -9.89 -18.88
N GLY A 354 -18.08 -10.65 -19.96
CA GLY A 354 -16.98 -11.35 -20.61
C GLY A 354 -16.13 -10.41 -21.46
N SER A 355 -14.89 -10.79 -21.78
CA SER A 355 -14.12 -10.07 -22.81
C SER A 355 -14.67 -10.30 -24.23
N ALA A 356 -15.45 -11.37 -24.43
CA ALA A 356 -16.03 -11.76 -25.71
C ALA A 356 -17.55 -11.53 -25.82
N ALA A 357 -18.22 -11.16 -24.71
CA ALA A 357 -19.66 -10.91 -24.66
C ALA A 357 -19.91 -9.60 -23.92
N PRO A 358 -20.60 -8.63 -24.54
CA PRO A 358 -20.85 -7.32 -23.92
C PRO A 358 -21.87 -7.40 -22.78
N ASP A 359 -22.69 -8.45 -22.73
CA ASP A 359 -23.71 -8.60 -21.70
C ASP A 359 -23.16 -9.22 -20.42
N LEU A 360 -23.85 -8.95 -19.31
CA LEU A 360 -23.55 -9.54 -18.02
C LEU A 360 -24.06 -11.00 -18.00
N HIS A 361 -23.18 -11.94 -17.70
CA HIS A 361 -23.56 -13.36 -17.60
C HIS A 361 -23.11 -13.96 -16.26
N PRO A 362 -23.86 -14.93 -15.72
CA PRO A 362 -23.38 -15.72 -14.58
C PRO A 362 -21.99 -16.26 -14.90
N SER A 363 -21.04 -16.05 -13.99
CA SER A 363 -19.64 -16.49 -14.16
C SER A 363 -19.32 -17.66 -13.23
N HIS A 364 -19.71 -17.55 -11.96
CA HIS A 364 -19.46 -18.59 -10.98
C HIS A 364 -20.26 -18.36 -9.70
N LYS A 365 -20.27 -19.39 -8.87
CA LYS A 365 -20.83 -19.38 -7.52
C LYS A 365 -19.76 -19.83 -6.54
N ILE A 366 -19.64 -19.10 -5.44
CA ILE A 366 -18.76 -19.44 -4.32
C ILE A 366 -19.64 -19.84 -3.15
N VAL A 367 -19.37 -21.00 -2.56
CA VAL A 367 -19.99 -21.43 -1.31
C VAL A 367 -18.91 -21.55 -0.26
N GLU A 368 -18.98 -20.70 0.75
CA GLU A 368 -18.10 -20.71 1.91
C GLU A 368 -18.87 -21.21 3.13
N GLU A 369 -18.32 -22.20 3.81
CA GLU A 369 -18.84 -22.74 5.06
C GLU A 369 -17.77 -22.54 6.13
N LYS A 370 -18.11 -21.78 7.17
CA LYS A 370 -17.25 -21.56 8.32
C LYS A 370 -17.85 -22.23 9.53
N ASP A 371 -17.07 -23.06 10.20
CA ASP A 371 -17.51 -23.77 11.40
C ASP A 371 -17.37 -22.92 12.67
N ALA A 372 -17.88 -23.43 13.78
CA ALA A 372 -17.83 -22.75 15.08
C ALA A 372 -16.40 -22.52 15.61
N SER A 373 -15.42 -23.30 15.14
CA SER A 373 -13.99 -23.13 15.46
C SER A 373 -13.27 -22.18 14.50
N GLY A 374 -13.96 -21.68 13.49
CA GLY A 374 -13.44 -20.74 12.50
C GLY A 374 -12.72 -21.40 11.32
N HIS A 375 -12.78 -22.72 11.15
CA HIS A 375 -12.27 -23.35 9.93
C HIS A 375 -13.19 -23.00 8.76
N ILE A 376 -12.59 -22.66 7.63
CA ILE A 376 -13.28 -22.23 6.42
C ILE A 376 -13.11 -23.28 5.34
N ARG A 377 -14.22 -23.73 4.77
CA ARG A 377 -14.28 -24.55 3.57
C ARG A 377 -14.91 -23.74 2.45
N GLN A 378 -14.19 -23.57 1.35
CA GLN A 378 -14.67 -22.82 0.19
C GLN A 378 -14.78 -23.74 -1.03
N VAL A 379 -15.89 -23.64 -1.75
CA VAL A 379 -16.15 -24.40 -2.98
C VAL A 379 -16.47 -23.42 -4.10
N TYR A 380 -15.70 -23.52 -5.19
CA TYR A 380 -15.92 -22.76 -6.42
C TYR A 380 -16.72 -23.61 -7.41
N ILE A 381 -17.81 -23.07 -7.93
CA ILE A 381 -18.70 -23.73 -8.88
C ILE A 381 -18.79 -22.82 -10.12
N PRO A 382 -18.18 -23.18 -11.26
CA PRO A 382 -18.31 -22.39 -12.49
C PRO A 382 -19.76 -22.40 -12.98
N SER A 383 -20.20 -21.32 -13.61
CA SER A 383 -21.45 -21.34 -14.39
C SER A 383 -21.28 -22.16 -15.67
N GLN A 384 -22.37 -22.75 -16.15
CA GLN A 384 -22.41 -23.49 -17.42
C GLN A 384 -22.75 -22.58 -18.58
#